data_AF-W5N2Z0-F1
#
_entry.id   AF-W5N2Z0-F1
#
_cell.length_a   1.000
_cell.length_b   1.000
_cell.length_c   1.000
_cell.angle_alpha   90.00
_cell.angle_beta   90.00
_cell.angle_gamma   90.00
#
_symmetry.space_group_name_H-M   'P 1'
#
loop_
_entity.id
_entity.type
_entity.pdbx_description
1 polymer ?
#
loop_
_entity_poly.entity_id
_entity_poly.type
_entity_poly.pdbx_seq_one_letter_code
_entity_poly.pdbx_strand_id
1 'polypeptide(L)'
;SFLLFLFSRRLVAWNCTINCSCNGLSSTCCHPHPALIFPITGHPNTTVLLLDSCSHFRLNRETLQNFAALENISIKRTYIAYIDSDAFHHIPNLRTLILEETNLSNTAIHHNAFHKLRITVLSLRSNRLVRIGHQTFSGLINLQHLDLSGNNIAVIEDSSFTALVNLQFLNLDNNSLNTITSLWFSGASLNNTNLKISLLANNLTCECRYRGIDLPEYAWFKRSLILPNKSCLLYNTKEECKPPKLEEFYQVIHGIALQPLDLHCPVTGFPFPKIMWILPNGLQISNRSFPPFYNIDGTLTIQLVHSSFGGLYACMATNIEGTEIGLYNLVIS
;
A
#
# COMPACT_ATOMS: atom_id res chain seq x y z
N SER A 1 12.25 69.86 16.12
CA SER A 1 10.93 69.29 15.77
C SER A 1 11.11 68.25 14.69
N PHE A 2 10.76 67.00 15.03
CA PHE A 2 10.90 65.81 14.19
C PHE A 2 10.02 65.89 12.93
N LEU A 3 10.63 65.74 11.76
CA LEU A 3 9.94 65.46 10.50
C LEU A 3 9.78 63.93 10.38
N LEU A 4 8.53 63.45 10.47
CA LEU A 4 8.15 62.08 10.17
C LEU A 4 8.38 61.81 8.67
N PHE A 5 9.42 61.04 8.34
CA PHE A 5 9.50 60.34 7.07
C PHE A 5 8.54 59.14 7.11
N LEU A 6 7.35 59.32 6.53
CA LEU A 6 6.51 58.21 6.10
C LEU A 6 7.28 57.47 4.98
N PHE A 7 7.98 56.41 5.34
CA PHE A 7 8.35 55.38 4.36
C PHE A 7 7.05 54.76 3.85
N SER A 8 6.50 55.31 2.77
CA SER A 8 5.68 54.50 1.87
C SER A 8 6.63 53.43 1.34
N ARG A 9 6.62 52.24 1.97
CA ARG A 9 7.09 51.04 1.28
C ARG A 9 6.31 51.02 -0.02
N ARG A 10 6.97 51.31 -1.15
CA ARG A 10 6.44 50.93 -2.45
C ARG A 10 6.12 49.45 -2.32
N LEU A 11 4.83 49.12 -2.24
CA LEU A 11 4.36 47.76 -2.43
C LEU A 11 4.97 47.34 -3.77
N VAL A 12 5.96 46.45 -3.73
CA VAL A 12 6.37 45.72 -4.92
C VAL A 12 5.07 45.16 -5.48
N ALA A 13 4.73 45.55 -6.71
CA ALA A 13 3.50 45.11 -7.34
C ALA A 13 3.44 43.58 -7.24
N TRP A 14 2.36 43.07 -6.67
CA TRP A 14 2.11 41.63 -6.58
C TRP A 14 1.96 41.10 -8.01
N ASN A 15 3.06 40.64 -8.61
CA ASN A 15 3.02 39.93 -9.88
C ASN A 15 2.50 38.51 -9.62
N CYS A 16 1.19 38.40 -9.51
CA CYS A 16 0.50 37.11 -9.46
C CYS A 16 0.60 36.45 -10.84
N THR A 17 0.91 35.14 -10.88
CA THR A 17 0.92 34.39 -12.15
C THR A 17 -0.45 34.47 -12.83
N ILE A 18 -0.47 34.46 -14.17
CA ILE A 18 -1.70 34.35 -14.96
C ILE A 18 -2.45 33.09 -14.56
N ASN A 19 -3.79 33.17 -14.42
CA ASN A 19 -4.65 32.11 -13.88
C ASN A 19 -4.42 31.78 -12.40
N CYS A 20 -3.80 32.69 -11.65
CA CYS A 20 -3.74 32.65 -10.19
C CYS A 20 -4.38 33.87 -9.54
N SER A 21 -4.88 33.68 -8.33
CA SER A 21 -5.35 34.70 -7.41
C SER A 21 -4.42 34.72 -6.20
N CYS A 22 -3.86 35.89 -5.91
CA CYS A 22 -2.92 36.09 -4.81
C CYS A 22 -3.56 36.99 -3.76
N ASN A 23 -3.70 36.49 -2.53
CA ASN A 23 -4.30 37.21 -1.41
C ASN A 23 -3.45 37.05 -0.15
N GLY A 24 -2.81 38.14 0.27
CA GLY A 24 -1.79 38.07 1.32
C GLY A 24 -0.79 36.96 0.98
N LEU A 25 -0.32 36.18 1.95
CA LEU A 25 0.72 35.17 1.72
C LEU A 25 0.25 33.90 0.97
N SER A 26 -0.97 33.89 0.44
CA SER A 26 -1.54 32.76 -0.29
C SER A 26 -1.62 33.01 -1.80
N SER A 27 -1.23 32.00 -2.58
CA SER A 27 -1.41 31.94 -4.03
C SER A 27 -2.29 30.74 -4.39
N THR A 28 -3.40 30.99 -5.09
CA THR A 28 -4.34 29.97 -5.57
C THR A 28 -4.40 29.99 -7.08
N CYS A 29 -4.19 28.86 -7.75
CA CYS A 29 -4.11 28.79 -9.21
C CYS A 29 -5.09 27.77 -9.82
N CYS A 30 -5.31 27.90 -11.13
CA CYS A 30 -6.03 26.97 -12.01
C CYS A 30 -7.55 26.90 -11.88
N HIS A 31 -8.14 27.65 -10.95
CA HIS A 31 -9.59 27.79 -10.88
C HIS A 31 -10.04 29.08 -11.60
N PRO A 32 -10.91 29.04 -12.62
CA PRO A 32 -11.55 27.88 -13.27
C PRO A 32 -10.80 27.35 -14.52
N HIS A 33 -9.62 27.88 -14.84
CA HIS A 33 -8.89 27.56 -16.07
C HIS A 33 -7.71 26.60 -15.81
N PRO A 34 -7.69 25.41 -16.44
CA PRO A 34 -6.70 24.38 -16.12
C PRO A 34 -5.29 24.70 -16.61
N ALA A 35 -5.12 25.64 -17.55
CA ALA A 35 -3.83 25.96 -18.15
C ALA A 35 -2.92 26.69 -17.15
N LEU A 36 -1.94 25.95 -16.62
CA LEU A 36 -0.88 26.50 -15.78
C LEU A 36 0.29 26.94 -16.67
N ILE A 37 0.74 28.19 -16.52
CA ILE A 37 1.92 28.69 -17.21
C ILE A 37 3.15 28.42 -16.34
N PHE A 38 4.18 27.84 -16.94
CA PHE A 38 5.44 27.54 -16.25
C PHE A 38 6.52 28.57 -16.58
N PRO A 39 7.41 28.91 -15.63
CA PRO A 39 7.38 28.50 -14.22
C PRO A 39 6.24 29.19 -13.45
N ILE A 40 5.70 28.54 -12.42
CA ILE A 40 4.76 29.22 -11.52
C ILE A 40 5.56 30.32 -10.79
N THR A 41 5.20 31.57 -11.00
CA THR A 41 5.84 32.72 -10.35
C THR A 41 4.96 33.22 -9.20
N GLY A 42 5.38 32.90 -7.98
CA GLY A 42 4.81 33.47 -6.77
C GLY A 42 5.55 34.72 -6.32
N HIS A 43 5.02 35.35 -5.27
CA HIS A 43 5.76 36.33 -4.51
C HIS A 43 6.76 35.60 -3.59
N PRO A 44 7.99 36.10 -3.36
CA PRO A 44 9.00 35.41 -2.54
C PRO A 44 8.56 35.15 -1.08
N ASN A 45 7.55 35.87 -0.60
CA ASN A 45 6.99 35.71 0.74
C ASN A 45 5.75 34.80 0.79
N THR A 46 5.34 34.17 -0.32
CA THR A 46 4.19 33.27 -0.31
C THR A 46 4.46 32.07 0.60
N THR A 47 3.58 31.86 1.58
CA THR A 47 3.66 30.75 2.56
C THR A 47 2.68 29.62 2.23
N VAL A 48 1.63 29.92 1.44
CA VAL A 48 0.62 28.94 1.03
C VAL A 48 0.48 28.92 -0.50
N LEU A 49 0.60 27.74 -1.09
CA LEU A 49 0.35 27.49 -2.51
C LEU A 49 -0.76 26.46 -2.70
N LEU A 50 -1.83 26.85 -3.37
CA LEU A 50 -2.99 26.02 -3.68
C LEU A 50 -3.11 25.85 -5.19
N LEU A 51 -2.94 24.62 -5.68
CA LEU A 51 -3.14 24.23 -7.08
C LEU A 51 -4.33 23.28 -7.13
N ASP A 52 -5.37 23.63 -7.86
CA ASP A 52 -6.57 22.80 -7.96
C ASP A 52 -7.07 22.73 -9.40
N SER A 53 -7.29 21.51 -9.90
CA SER A 53 -7.84 21.27 -11.23
C SER A 53 -6.95 21.85 -12.35
N CYS A 54 -5.62 21.76 -12.16
CA CYS A 54 -4.63 22.17 -13.15
C CYS A 54 -4.40 21.10 -14.23
N SER A 55 -3.79 21.52 -15.33
CA SER A 55 -3.25 20.64 -16.37
C SER A 55 -2.11 19.75 -15.86
N HIS A 56 -1.70 18.78 -16.67
CA HIS A 56 -0.58 17.88 -16.39
C HIS A 56 0.69 18.60 -15.92
N PHE A 57 1.34 18.05 -14.90
CA PHE A 57 2.40 18.71 -14.14
C PHE A 57 3.54 17.73 -13.76
N ARG A 58 4.80 18.20 -13.70
CA ARG A 58 5.93 17.47 -13.09
C ARG A 58 6.48 18.30 -11.92
N LEU A 59 6.65 17.66 -10.77
CA LEU A 59 7.25 18.30 -9.59
C LEU A 59 8.75 18.13 -9.65
N ASN A 60 9.45 19.22 -9.89
CA ASN A 60 10.90 19.27 -9.92
C ASN A 60 11.42 20.53 -9.23
N ARG A 61 12.73 20.65 -9.14
CA ARG A 61 13.43 21.78 -8.52
C ARG A 61 13.05 23.14 -9.11
N GLU A 62 12.86 23.21 -10.42
CA GLU A 62 12.57 24.47 -11.12
C GLU A 62 11.14 24.96 -10.84
N THR A 63 10.19 24.04 -10.63
CA THR A 63 8.79 24.43 -10.48
C THR A 63 8.49 25.21 -9.20
N LEU A 64 9.23 24.94 -8.13
CA LEU A 64 9.05 25.58 -6.82
C LEU A 64 10.18 26.56 -6.44
N GLN A 65 11.08 26.87 -7.38
CA GLN A 65 12.30 27.66 -7.12
C GLN A 65 12.03 29.07 -6.55
N ASN A 66 10.88 29.68 -6.85
CA ASN A 66 10.52 31.04 -6.46
C ASN A 66 9.82 31.15 -5.10
N PHE A 67 9.66 30.02 -4.40
CA PHE A 67 8.75 29.90 -3.27
C PHE A 67 9.44 29.58 -1.94
N ALA A 68 10.59 30.20 -1.67
CA ALA A 68 11.46 29.87 -0.53
C ALA A 68 10.79 29.97 0.87
N ALA A 69 9.72 30.77 1.00
CA ALA A 69 8.96 30.92 2.24
C ALA A 69 7.80 29.92 2.41
N LEU A 70 7.62 28.95 1.49
CA LEU A 70 6.49 28.03 1.57
C LEU A 70 6.50 27.17 2.83
N GLU A 71 5.35 27.13 3.46
CA GLU A 71 5.04 26.30 4.62
C GLU A 71 3.98 25.26 4.26
N ASN A 72 3.02 25.61 3.41
CA ASN A 72 1.89 24.76 3.06
C ASN A 72 1.71 24.67 1.54
N ILE A 73 1.72 23.45 1.01
CA ILE A 73 1.41 23.16 -0.39
C ILE A 73 0.21 22.24 -0.44
N SER A 74 -0.80 22.60 -1.25
CA SER A 74 -1.91 21.72 -1.58
C SER A 74 -2.08 21.66 -3.09
N ILE A 75 -1.92 20.47 -3.65
CA ILE A 75 -2.16 20.16 -5.06
C ILE A 75 -3.27 19.12 -5.12
N LYS A 76 -4.39 19.48 -5.73
CA LYS A 76 -5.57 18.61 -5.85
C LYS A 76 -6.02 18.49 -7.30
N ARG A 77 -6.59 17.33 -7.63
CA ARG A 77 -7.23 17.08 -8.96
C ARG A 77 -6.33 17.49 -10.13
N THR A 78 -5.04 17.23 -10.02
CA THR A 78 -4.02 17.64 -11.00
C THR A 78 -3.13 16.45 -11.29
N TYR A 79 -2.99 16.06 -12.56
CA TYR A 79 -2.14 14.93 -12.91
C TYR A 79 -0.67 15.27 -12.66
N ILE A 80 -0.03 14.61 -11.69
CA ILE A 80 1.41 14.70 -11.45
C ILE A 80 2.10 13.50 -12.11
N ALA A 81 2.86 13.75 -13.16
CA ALA A 81 3.55 12.72 -13.92
C ALA A 81 4.68 12.07 -13.12
N TYR A 82 5.43 12.90 -12.39
CA TYR A 82 6.59 12.48 -11.63
C TYR A 82 6.96 13.52 -10.56
N ILE A 83 7.50 13.05 -9.43
CA ILE A 83 8.12 13.86 -8.37
C ILE A 83 9.60 13.51 -8.29
N ASP A 84 10.45 14.48 -8.64
CA ASP A 84 11.91 14.34 -8.61
C ASP A 84 12.46 14.34 -7.17
N SER A 85 13.66 13.80 -6.98
CA SER A 85 14.33 13.70 -5.67
C SER A 85 14.58 15.03 -4.99
N ASP A 86 14.71 16.11 -5.76
CA ASP A 86 15.06 17.46 -5.32
C ASP A 86 13.91 18.45 -5.48
N ALA A 87 12.69 17.96 -5.75
CA ALA A 87 11.52 18.78 -6.04
C ALA A 87 11.20 19.81 -4.94
N PHE A 88 11.57 19.52 -3.70
CA PHE A 88 11.31 20.36 -2.53
C PHE A 88 12.57 20.99 -1.91
N HIS A 89 13.71 20.95 -2.62
CA HIS A 89 15.00 21.38 -2.09
C HIS A 89 15.02 22.86 -1.65
N HIS A 90 14.30 23.72 -2.37
CA HIS A 90 14.28 25.17 -2.13
C HIS A 90 13.28 25.64 -1.07
N ILE A 91 12.51 24.73 -0.47
CA ILE A 91 11.43 25.06 0.47
C ILE A 91 11.64 24.43 1.85
N PRO A 92 12.71 24.81 2.58
CA PRO A 92 13.10 24.18 3.83
C PRO A 92 12.09 24.36 4.97
N ASN A 93 11.17 25.32 4.83
CA ASN A 93 10.15 25.65 5.83
C ASN A 93 8.86 24.85 5.68
N LEU A 94 8.77 23.95 4.69
CA LEU A 94 7.57 23.16 4.45
C LEU A 94 7.15 22.37 5.70
N ARG A 95 5.85 22.45 6.03
CA ARG A 95 5.18 21.78 7.15
C ARG A 95 4.07 20.88 6.65
N THR A 96 3.31 21.33 5.66
CA THR A 96 2.13 20.63 5.15
C THR A 96 2.28 20.37 3.66
N LEU A 97 2.19 19.11 3.26
CA LEU A 97 2.17 18.69 1.86
C LEU A 97 0.94 17.83 1.57
N ILE A 98 0.04 18.36 0.75
CA ILE A 98 -1.20 17.69 0.35
C ILE A 98 -1.13 17.46 -1.16
N LEU A 99 -1.13 16.18 -1.59
CA LEU A 99 -1.13 15.76 -2.98
C LEU A 99 -2.28 14.77 -3.17
N GLU A 100 -3.49 15.28 -3.43
CA GLU A 100 -4.72 14.48 -3.45
C GLU A 100 -5.32 14.39 -4.85
N GLU A 101 -5.81 13.21 -5.23
CA GLU A 101 -6.40 13.00 -6.57
C GLU A 101 -5.42 13.40 -7.70
N THR A 102 -4.13 13.12 -7.49
CA THR A 102 -3.03 13.53 -8.40
C THR A 102 -2.51 12.41 -9.30
N ASN A 103 -3.15 11.24 -9.25
CA ASN A 103 -2.80 10.05 -10.01
C ASN A 103 -1.38 9.48 -9.72
N LEU A 104 -0.82 9.78 -8.55
CA LEU A 104 0.51 9.29 -8.19
C LEU A 104 0.51 7.77 -8.00
N SER A 105 1.39 7.08 -8.70
CA SER A 105 1.71 5.68 -8.48
C SER A 105 3.08 5.55 -7.81
N ASN A 106 3.43 4.35 -7.33
CA ASN A 106 4.75 4.09 -6.75
C ASN A 106 5.91 4.44 -7.71
N THR A 107 5.73 4.30 -9.02
CA THR A 107 6.76 4.61 -10.02
C THR A 107 6.83 6.09 -10.37
N ALA A 108 5.82 6.87 -10.00
CA ALA A 108 5.78 8.33 -10.22
C ALA A 108 6.47 9.12 -9.10
N ILE A 109 6.87 8.46 -8.01
CA ILE A 109 7.53 9.11 -6.87
C ILE A 109 8.96 8.57 -6.80
N HIS A 110 9.95 9.45 -6.95
CA HIS A 110 11.33 9.07 -6.73
C HIS A 110 11.52 8.63 -5.26
N HIS A 111 12.33 7.59 -4.99
CA HIS A 111 12.48 7.01 -3.64
C HIS A 111 12.98 8.01 -2.57
N ASN A 112 13.74 9.04 -3.00
CA ASN A 112 14.22 10.14 -2.14
C ASN A 112 13.36 11.42 -2.21
N ALA A 113 12.22 11.42 -2.89
CA ALA A 113 11.42 12.64 -3.11
C ALA A 113 11.03 13.34 -1.80
N PHE A 114 10.75 12.58 -0.74
CA PHE A 114 10.38 13.12 0.57
C PHE A 114 11.53 13.12 1.58
N HIS A 115 12.73 12.70 1.17
CA HIS A 115 13.85 12.51 2.07
C HIS A 115 14.27 13.85 2.71
N LYS A 116 14.51 13.84 4.03
CA LYS A 116 14.89 15.02 4.86
C LYS A 116 13.86 16.15 4.92
N LEU A 117 12.63 15.96 4.43
CA LEU A 117 11.57 16.95 4.67
C LEU A 117 11.24 17.02 6.16
N ARG A 118 10.97 18.24 6.64
CA ARG A 118 10.59 18.53 8.03
C ARG A 118 9.07 18.71 8.19
N ILE A 119 8.30 18.05 7.32
CA ILE A 119 6.85 18.14 7.30
C ILE A 119 6.23 17.42 8.50
N THR A 120 5.09 17.94 8.96
CA THR A 120 4.26 17.36 10.02
C THR A 120 3.01 16.70 9.46
N VAL A 121 2.55 17.12 8.29
CA VAL A 121 1.35 16.60 7.61
C VAL A 121 1.70 16.21 6.17
N LEU A 122 1.41 14.96 5.81
CA LEU A 122 1.47 14.46 4.45
C LEU A 122 0.14 13.79 4.10
N SER A 123 -0.52 14.25 3.04
CA SER A 123 -1.66 13.56 2.45
C SER A 123 -1.32 13.14 1.03
N LEU A 124 -1.44 11.84 0.77
CA LEU A 124 -1.39 11.20 -0.54
C LEU A 124 -2.74 10.52 -0.83
N ARG A 125 -3.82 11.05 -0.26
CA ARG A 125 -5.18 10.50 -0.39
C ARG A 125 -5.65 10.46 -1.85
N SER A 126 -6.42 9.43 -2.19
CA SER A 126 -7.04 9.26 -3.51
C SER A 126 -6.02 9.27 -4.66
N ASN A 127 -4.88 8.59 -4.50
CA ASN A 127 -3.91 8.35 -5.57
C ASN A 127 -3.96 6.88 -6.03
N ARG A 128 -2.91 6.37 -6.67
CA ARG A 128 -2.82 5.02 -7.21
C ARG A 128 -1.62 4.25 -6.63
N LEU A 129 -1.30 4.48 -5.36
CA LEU A 129 -0.26 3.73 -4.68
C LEU A 129 -0.71 2.29 -4.46
N VAL A 130 0.17 1.32 -4.73
CA VAL A 130 -0.11 -0.12 -4.64
C VAL A 130 0.67 -0.77 -3.50
N ARG A 131 1.81 -0.18 -3.12
CA ARG A 131 2.65 -0.67 -2.02
C ARG A 131 3.29 0.46 -1.23
N ILE A 132 3.66 0.20 0.01
CA ILE A 132 4.54 1.07 0.80
C ILE A 132 5.78 0.26 1.15
N GLY A 133 6.94 0.79 0.80
CA GLY A 133 8.23 0.15 1.08
C GLY A 133 9.00 0.87 2.18
N HIS A 134 10.03 0.21 2.71
CA HIS A 134 10.82 0.72 3.83
C HIS A 134 11.50 2.09 3.60
N GLN A 135 11.73 2.49 2.35
CA GLN A 135 12.32 3.79 2.03
C GLN A 135 11.30 4.91 1.75
N THR A 136 10.02 4.57 1.55
CA THR A 136 9.00 5.50 1.02
C THR A 136 8.83 6.75 1.88
N PHE A 137 8.88 6.60 3.20
CA PHE A 137 8.76 7.70 4.17
C PHE A 137 10.03 7.90 5.00
N SER A 138 11.18 7.47 4.46
CA SER A 138 12.45 7.57 5.16
C SER A 138 12.80 9.03 5.50
N GLY A 139 13.24 9.26 6.73
CA GLY A 139 13.68 10.58 7.19
C GLY A 139 12.56 11.57 7.57
N LEU A 140 11.29 11.21 7.45
CA LEU A 140 10.14 12.03 7.87
C LEU A 140 9.90 11.97 9.39
N ILE A 141 10.95 12.25 10.18
CA ILE A 141 10.96 12.07 11.64
C ILE A 141 9.95 12.96 12.39
N ASN A 142 9.54 14.09 11.79
CA ASN A 142 8.61 15.05 12.39
C ASN A 142 7.15 14.80 11.98
N LEU A 143 6.89 13.80 11.15
CA LEU A 143 5.57 13.55 10.62
C LEU A 143 4.62 13.12 11.74
N GLN A 144 3.47 13.79 11.83
CA GLN A 144 2.44 13.57 12.84
C GLN A 144 1.17 12.99 12.20
N HIS A 145 0.85 13.40 10.97
CA HIS A 145 -0.33 12.97 10.25
C HIS A 145 0.04 12.48 8.85
N LEU A 146 -0.30 11.22 8.57
CA LEU A 146 -0.12 10.59 7.27
C LEU A 146 -1.46 10.06 6.76
N ASP A 147 -1.97 10.64 5.67
CA ASP A 147 -3.16 10.16 4.99
C ASP A 147 -2.80 9.42 3.69
N LEU A 148 -3.09 8.13 3.65
CA LEU A 148 -2.92 7.24 2.50
C LEU A 148 -4.26 6.64 2.04
N SER A 149 -5.38 7.20 2.50
CA SER A 149 -6.70 6.65 2.22
C SER A 149 -7.09 6.74 0.75
N GLY A 150 -7.94 5.82 0.28
CA GLY A 150 -8.43 5.83 -1.10
C GLY A 150 -7.35 5.52 -2.14
N ASN A 151 -6.33 4.75 -1.78
CA ASN A 151 -5.33 4.21 -2.71
C ASN A 151 -5.64 2.74 -3.03
N ASN A 152 -4.71 2.06 -3.71
CA ASN A 152 -4.78 0.63 -4.05
C ASN A 152 -3.75 -0.18 -3.26
N ILE A 153 -3.41 0.27 -2.04
CA ILE A 153 -2.31 -0.34 -1.27
C ILE A 153 -2.72 -1.74 -0.85
N ALA A 154 -1.98 -2.74 -1.35
CA ALA A 154 -2.19 -4.15 -1.01
C ALA A 154 -1.11 -4.70 -0.07
N VAL A 155 0.07 -4.07 -0.07
CA VAL A 155 1.24 -4.53 0.71
C VAL A 155 1.95 -3.35 1.36
N ILE A 156 2.24 -3.47 2.65
CA ILE A 156 3.14 -2.59 3.39
C ILE A 156 4.28 -3.46 3.91
N GLU A 157 5.51 -3.15 3.52
CA GLU A 157 6.71 -3.88 3.94
C GLU A 157 6.98 -3.66 5.43
N ASP A 158 7.69 -4.59 6.05
CA ASP A 158 8.18 -4.44 7.41
C ASP A 158 9.08 -3.20 7.51
N SER A 159 9.03 -2.55 8.68
CA SER A 159 9.78 -1.32 8.96
C SER A 159 9.45 -0.10 8.08
N SER A 160 8.37 -0.14 7.28
CA SER A 160 7.94 0.99 6.45
C SER A 160 7.67 2.29 7.19
N PHE A 161 7.30 2.21 8.47
CA PHE A 161 6.98 3.36 9.30
C PHE A 161 7.98 3.58 10.44
N THR A 162 9.11 2.86 10.46
CA THR A 162 10.11 2.94 11.54
C THR A 162 10.65 4.35 11.77
N ALA A 163 10.80 5.14 10.71
CA ALA A 163 11.29 6.51 10.81
C ALA A 163 10.25 7.49 11.41
N LEU A 164 8.96 7.12 11.45
CA LEU A 164 7.85 8.00 11.79
C LEU A 164 7.59 8.03 13.30
N VAL A 165 8.63 8.34 14.07
CA VAL A 165 8.63 8.24 15.54
C VAL A 165 7.65 9.19 16.24
N ASN A 166 7.23 10.26 15.57
CA ASN A 166 6.27 11.25 16.07
C ASN A 166 4.86 11.09 15.49
N LEU A 167 4.59 9.99 14.78
CA LEU A 167 3.30 9.79 14.12
C LEU A 167 2.17 9.66 15.14
N GLN A 168 1.11 10.42 14.92
CA GLN A 168 -0.08 10.45 15.77
C GLN A 168 -1.30 9.89 15.03
N PHE A 169 -1.35 10.03 13.71
CA PHE A 169 -2.43 9.52 12.90
C PHE A 169 -1.94 8.95 11.58
N LEU A 170 -2.38 7.73 11.29
CA LEU A 170 -2.16 7.03 10.03
C LEU A 170 -3.52 6.61 9.46
N ASN A 171 -3.89 7.18 8.32
CA ASN A 171 -5.10 6.79 7.60
C ASN A 171 -4.76 5.82 6.46
N LEU A 172 -5.24 4.58 6.56
CA LEU A 172 -5.14 3.55 5.53
C LEU A 172 -6.54 3.13 5.04
N ASP A 173 -7.56 3.93 5.31
CA ASP A 173 -8.93 3.60 4.91
C ASP A 173 -9.08 3.43 3.41
N ASN A 174 -10.03 2.60 2.98
CA ASN A 174 -10.37 2.41 1.57
C ASN A 174 -9.13 2.06 0.72
N ASN A 175 -8.43 1.00 1.13
CA ASN A 175 -7.29 0.41 0.42
C ASN A 175 -7.58 -1.09 0.14
N SER A 176 -6.59 -1.80 -0.38
CA SER A 176 -6.69 -3.23 -0.70
C SER A 176 -5.89 -4.11 0.27
N LEU A 177 -5.74 -3.66 1.52
CA LEU A 177 -5.02 -4.43 2.52
C LEU A 177 -5.84 -5.65 2.91
N ASN A 178 -5.19 -6.81 2.86
CA ASN A 178 -5.76 -8.07 3.31
C ASN A 178 -5.25 -8.47 4.70
N THR A 179 -4.27 -7.73 5.23
CA THR A 179 -3.45 -8.15 6.38
C THR A 179 -2.97 -6.98 7.23
N ILE A 180 -2.74 -7.18 8.53
CA ILE A 180 -2.28 -6.15 9.47
C ILE A 180 -1.21 -6.70 10.41
N THR A 181 -0.08 -6.00 10.56
CA THR A 181 1.03 -6.40 11.45
C THR A 181 1.70 -5.19 12.13
N SER A 182 2.20 -5.40 13.35
CA SER A 182 3.02 -4.42 14.08
C SER A 182 4.43 -4.28 13.49
N LEU A 183 4.87 -5.22 12.63
CA LEU A 183 6.19 -5.21 12.00
C LEU A 183 6.40 -4.02 11.07
N TRP A 184 5.34 -3.35 10.60
CA TRP A 184 5.44 -2.07 9.88
C TRP A 184 6.23 -1.01 10.67
N PHE A 185 6.27 -1.13 11.99
CA PHE A 185 6.97 -0.24 12.92
C PHE A 185 8.22 -0.90 13.53
N SER A 186 8.84 -1.88 12.85
CA SER A 186 10.03 -2.63 13.30
C SER A 186 9.85 -3.35 14.65
N GLY A 187 8.60 -3.63 15.07
CA GLY A 187 8.31 -4.19 16.39
C GLY A 187 8.69 -3.26 17.55
N ALA A 188 9.05 -2.00 17.28
CA ALA A 188 9.36 -1.02 18.31
C ALA A 188 8.11 -0.81 19.18
N SER A 189 8.30 -0.94 20.49
CA SER A 189 7.24 -0.75 21.46
C SER A 189 6.90 0.73 21.57
N LEU A 190 5.94 1.19 20.77
CA LEU A 190 5.40 2.55 20.81
C LEU A 190 4.44 2.74 21.99
N ASN A 191 4.81 2.21 23.17
CA ASN A 191 3.97 2.11 24.37
C ASN A 191 3.45 3.46 24.91
N ASN A 192 4.05 4.57 24.49
CA ASN A 192 3.67 5.94 24.87
C ASN A 192 3.04 6.77 23.74
N THR A 193 2.55 6.13 22.68
CA THR A 193 1.98 6.87 21.55
C THR A 193 0.44 6.95 21.63
N ASN A 194 -0.10 8.15 21.43
CA ASN A 194 -1.50 8.37 21.10
C ASN A 194 -1.81 8.01 19.63
N LEU A 195 -1.01 7.12 19.03
CA LEU A 195 -1.11 6.77 17.62
C LEU A 195 -2.48 6.14 17.34
N LYS A 196 -3.14 6.65 16.30
CA LYS A 196 -4.38 6.11 15.75
C LYS A 196 -4.15 5.66 14.32
N ILE A 197 -4.53 4.43 14.02
CA ILE A 197 -4.35 3.79 12.71
C ILE A 197 -5.73 3.39 12.20
N SER A 198 -6.24 4.09 11.21
CA SER A 198 -7.53 3.78 10.59
C SER A 198 -7.36 2.82 9.42
N LEU A 199 -8.14 1.74 9.42
CA LEU A 199 -8.09 0.64 8.45
C LEU A 199 -9.49 0.30 7.91
N LEU A 200 -10.44 1.23 8.00
CA LEU A 200 -11.81 1.04 7.56
C LEU A 200 -11.86 0.78 6.05
N ALA A 201 -12.87 0.02 5.60
CA ALA A 201 -13.05 -0.30 4.18
C ALA A 201 -11.82 -0.96 3.51
N ASN A 202 -11.08 -1.79 4.25
CA ASN A 202 -10.10 -2.73 3.70
C ASN A 202 -10.69 -4.16 3.69
N ASN A 203 -10.13 -5.03 2.84
CA ASN A 203 -10.56 -6.44 2.73
C ASN A 203 -9.77 -7.35 3.69
N LEU A 204 -9.74 -6.96 4.96
CA LEU A 204 -8.92 -7.62 5.97
C LEU A 204 -9.35 -9.07 6.21
N THR A 205 -8.40 -9.98 6.12
CA THR A 205 -8.61 -11.42 6.32
C THR A 205 -8.31 -11.83 7.76
N CYS A 206 -8.96 -12.88 8.23
CA CYS A 206 -8.73 -13.50 9.54
C CYS A 206 -7.49 -14.41 9.57
N GLU A 207 -6.49 -14.11 8.74
CA GLU A 207 -5.42 -15.05 8.44
C GLU A 207 -4.44 -15.20 9.62
N CYS A 208 -4.01 -16.44 9.86
CA CYS A 208 -3.20 -16.87 11.00
C CYS A 208 -1.85 -16.20 11.17
N ARG A 209 -1.28 -15.65 10.10
CA ARG A 209 0.06 -15.04 10.10
C ARG A 209 0.17 -13.87 11.07
N TYR A 210 -0.97 -13.33 11.49
CA TYR A 210 -1.08 -12.16 12.36
C TYR A 210 -1.56 -12.51 13.77
N ARG A 211 -1.53 -13.80 14.15
CA ARG A 211 -1.62 -14.22 15.55
C ARG A 211 -0.41 -13.66 16.31
N GLY A 212 -0.72 -12.71 17.18
CA GLY A 212 0.27 -11.92 17.90
C GLY A 212 -0.35 -10.63 18.45
N ILE A 213 -1.37 -10.08 17.78
CA ILE A 213 -2.03 -8.82 18.22
C ILE A 213 -2.60 -8.91 19.66
N ASP A 214 -2.88 -10.11 20.17
CA ASP A 214 -3.38 -10.31 21.54
C ASP A 214 -2.29 -10.65 22.58
N LEU A 215 -1.01 -10.71 22.18
CA LEU A 215 0.09 -10.83 23.14
C LEU A 215 0.32 -9.48 23.84
N PRO A 216 0.69 -9.46 25.14
CA PRO A 216 0.88 -8.23 25.91
C PRO A 216 1.85 -7.22 25.25
N GLU A 217 2.86 -7.72 24.54
CA GLU A 217 3.88 -6.91 23.86
C GLU A 217 3.32 -6.07 22.68
N TYR A 218 2.20 -6.48 22.08
CA TYR A 218 1.53 -5.76 20.98
C TYR A 218 0.24 -5.05 21.40
N ALA A 219 -0.03 -4.95 22.71
CA ALA A 219 -1.23 -4.29 23.23
C ALA A 219 -1.35 -2.82 22.81
N TRP A 220 -0.21 -2.12 22.64
CA TRP A 220 -0.20 -0.75 22.09
C TRP A 220 -0.80 -0.73 20.68
N PHE A 221 -0.38 -1.65 19.81
CA PHE A 221 -0.78 -1.70 18.41
C PHE A 221 -2.28 -1.97 18.33
N LYS A 222 -2.78 -2.97 19.07
CA LYS A 222 -4.23 -3.28 19.18
C LYS A 222 -5.06 -2.04 19.59
N ARG A 223 -4.58 -1.24 20.54
CA ARG A 223 -5.26 -0.01 21.02
C ARG A 223 -5.19 1.15 20.03
N SER A 224 -4.22 1.14 19.12
CA SER A 224 -4.07 2.14 18.07
C SER A 224 -5.02 1.88 16.89
N LEU A 225 -5.46 0.65 16.66
CA LEU A 225 -6.27 0.30 15.48
C LEU A 225 -7.71 0.82 15.59
N ILE A 226 -8.19 1.39 14.49
CA ILE A 226 -9.59 1.70 14.22
C ILE A 226 -10.02 0.77 13.09
N LEU A 227 -10.81 -0.25 13.44
CA LEU A 227 -11.23 -1.34 12.56
C LEU A 227 -12.75 -1.37 12.39
N PRO A 228 -13.28 -1.97 11.32
CA PRO A 228 -14.70 -2.25 11.22
C PRO A 228 -15.13 -3.24 12.32
N ASN A 229 -16.33 -3.03 12.90
CA ASN A 229 -16.90 -3.89 13.94
C ASN A 229 -16.93 -5.37 13.49
N LYS A 230 -16.51 -6.29 14.38
CA LYS A 230 -16.42 -7.76 14.18
C LYS A 230 -15.27 -8.27 13.31
N SER A 231 -14.16 -7.54 13.19
CA SER A 231 -12.92 -8.14 12.68
C SER A 231 -12.46 -9.25 13.64
N CYS A 232 -12.57 -10.50 13.20
CA CYS A 232 -11.97 -11.74 13.73
C CYS A 232 -10.50 -11.63 14.19
N LEU A 233 -9.81 -10.54 13.81
CA LEU A 233 -8.45 -10.19 14.19
C LEU A 233 -8.27 -9.93 15.71
N LEU A 234 -9.33 -9.54 16.42
CA LEU A 234 -9.25 -9.13 17.84
C LEU A 234 -10.01 -10.05 18.80
N TYR A 235 -10.80 -10.97 18.27
CA TYR A 235 -11.59 -11.91 19.03
C TYR A 235 -11.02 -13.30 18.79
N ASN A 236 -10.70 -13.99 19.87
CA ASN A 236 -10.28 -15.38 19.87
C ASN A 236 -11.46 -16.28 19.43
N THR A 237 -11.91 -16.15 18.20
CA THR A 237 -12.76 -17.14 17.55
C THR A 237 -11.89 -18.39 17.44
N LYS A 238 -12.31 -19.45 18.12
CA LYS A 238 -11.65 -20.76 18.32
C LYS A 238 -11.11 -21.49 17.08
N GLU A 239 -11.05 -20.89 15.90
CA GLU A 239 -10.33 -21.45 14.76
C GLU A 239 -8.84 -21.29 15.01
N GLU A 240 -8.29 -22.27 15.72
CA GLU A 240 -6.86 -22.44 15.82
C GLU A 240 -6.25 -22.65 14.44
N CYS A 241 -5.23 -21.85 14.16
CA CYS A 241 -4.32 -22.04 13.04
C CYS A 241 -3.80 -23.46 13.07
N LYS A 242 -3.96 -24.15 11.95
CA LYS A 242 -3.66 -25.57 11.83
C LYS A 242 -2.82 -25.80 10.59
N PRO A 243 -1.71 -26.55 10.70
CA PRO A 243 -1.00 -27.01 9.53
C PRO A 243 -1.94 -27.82 8.63
N PRO A 244 -1.64 -27.90 7.32
CA PRO A 244 -2.43 -28.70 6.42
C PRO A 244 -2.44 -30.15 6.92
N LYS A 245 -3.60 -30.79 6.95
CA LYS A 245 -3.75 -32.18 7.36
C LYS A 245 -4.63 -32.89 6.35
N LEU A 246 -4.02 -33.83 5.64
CA LEU A 246 -4.73 -34.70 4.71
C LEU A 246 -5.55 -35.74 5.48
N GLU A 247 -6.72 -36.06 4.95
CA GLU A 247 -7.52 -37.18 5.45
C GLU A 247 -6.83 -38.52 5.15
N GLU A 248 -6.20 -38.62 3.97
CA GLU A 248 -5.47 -39.80 3.51
C GLU A 248 -4.13 -39.42 2.87
N PHE A 249 -3.06 -40.12 3.26
CA PHE A 249 -1.70 -39.87 2.75
C PHE A 249 -1.35 -40.65 1.49
N TYR A 250 -2.08 -41.74 1.21
CA TYR A 250 -1.84 -42.60 0.06
C TYR A 250 -3.16 -43.15 -0.48
N GLN A 251 -3.41 -42.97 -1.77
CA GLN A 251 -4.61 -43.46 -2.45
C GLN A 251 -4.24 -44.24 -3.71
N VAL A 252 -5.00 -45.28 -4.01
CA VAL A 252 -4.94 -45.98 -5.30
C VAL A 252 -6.18 -45.60 -6.09
N ILE A 253 -5.99 -44.96 -7.24
CA ILE A 253 -7.08 -44.49 -8.08
C ILE A 253 -7.08 -45.31 -9.37
N HIS A 254 -8.26 -45.81 -9.74
CA HIS A 254 -8.45 -46.54 -10.99
C HIS A 254 -9.06 -45.60 -12.03
N GLY A 255 -8.32 -45.35 -13.11
CA GLY A 255 -8.77 -44.56 -14.25
C GLY A 255 -9.14 -45.44 -15.44
N ILE A 256 -10.14 -45.03 -16.21
CA ILE A 256 -10.54 -45.71 -17.45
C ILE A 256 -10.04 -44.88 -18.64
N ALA A 257 -9.38 -45.52 -19.60
CA ALA A 257 -8.91 -44.84 -20.81
C ALA A 257 -10.08 -44.12 -21.53
N LEU A 258 -9.80 -42.92 -22.06
CA LEU A 258 -10.74 -42.05 -22.76
C LEU A 258 -11.91 -41.49 -21.93
N GLN A 259 -11.89 -41.66 -20.61
CA GLN A 259 -12.83 -40.99 -19.70
C GLN A 259 -12.16 -39.83 -18.95
N PRO A 260 -12.93 -38.83 -18.49
CA PRO A 260 -12.42 -37.81 -17.59
C PRO A 260 -12.15 -38.39 -16.20
N LEU A 261 -11.17 -37.83 -15.50
CA LEU A 261 -10.81 -38.21 -14.13
C LEU A 261 -10.44 -36.97 -13.32
N ASP A 262 -11.02 -36.87 -12.13
CA ASP A 262 -10.71 -35.85 -11.14
C ASP A 262 -10.00 -36.49 -9.94
N LEU A 263 -8.81 -35.99 -9.62
CA LEU A 263 -8.10 -36.33 -8.39
C LEU A 263 -8.33 -35.21 -7.38
N HIS A 264 -9.12 -35.49 -6.35
CA HIS A 264 -9.33 -34.58 -5.24
C HIS A 264 -8.20 -34.70 -4.23
N CYS A 265 -7.91 -33.59 -3.54
CA CYS A 265 -6.97 -33.57 -2.43
C CYS A 265 -7.71 -33.17 -1.14
N PRO A 266 -8.31 -34.13 -0.42
CA PRO A 266 -9.09 -33.86 0.78
C PRO A 266 -8.16 -33.43 1.91
N VAL A 267 -8.06 -32.11 2.11
CA VAL A 267 -7.17 -31.50 3.08
C VAL A 267 -7.92 -30.53 3.96
N THR A 268 -7.58 -30.56 5.23
CA THR A 268 -8.02 -29.58 6.23
C THR A 268 -6.85 -28.69 6.63
N GLY A 269 -7.12 -27.53 7.19
CA GLY A 269 -6.09 -26.59 7.62
C GLY A 269 -6.65 -25.18 7.66
N PHE A 270 -6.07 -24.35 8.51
CA PHE A 270 -6.46 -22.94 8.58
C PHE A 270 -5.20 -22.08 8.71
N PRO A 271 -4.95 -21.13 7.79
CA PRO A 271 -5.76 -20.78 6.61
C PRO A 271 -5.82 -21.96 5.62
N PHE A 272 -6.87 -22.00 4.78
CA PHE A 272 -7.04 -23.11 3.84
C PHE A 272 -5.80 -23.22 2.92
N PRO A 273 -5.20 -24.41 2.79
CA PRO A 273 -3.94 -24.56 2.09
C PRO A 273 -4.08 -24.39 0.58
N LYS A 274 -3.05 -23.80 -0.04
CA LYS A 274 -2.90 -23.78 -1.48
C LYS A 274 -2.46 -25.15 -1.97
N ILE A 275 -3.13 -25.66 -2.99
CA ILE A 275 -2.89 -26.99 -3.55
C ILE A 275 -2.04 -26.93 -4.82
N MET A 276 -1.03 -27.78 -4.88
CA MET A 276 -0.18 -28.00 -6.06
C MET A 276 -0.07 -29.50 -6.32
N TRP A 277 -0.20 -29.91 -7.57
CA TRP A 277 -0.02 -31.30 -7.99
C TRP A 277 1.35 -31.51 -8.63
N ILE A 278 1.97 -32.65 -8.35
CA ILE A 278 3.23 -33.10 -8.94
C ILE A 278 2.92 -34.36 -9.73
N LEU A 279 3.13 -34.29 -11.05
CA LEU A 279 2.90 -35.43 -11.96
C LEU A 279 4.06 -36.44 -11.87
N PRO A 280 3.91 -37.67 -12.40
CA PRO A 280 4.97 -38.71 -12.33
C PRO A 280 6.31 -38.31 -12.96
N ASN A 281 6.31 -37.36 -13.90
CA ASN A 281 7.51 -36.82 -14.52
C ASN A 281 8.15 -35.65 -13.74
N GLY A 282 7.60 -35.30 -12.57
CA GLY A 282 8.04 -34.18 -11.73
C GLY A 282 7.45 -32.82 -12.08
N LEU A 283 6.59 -32.72 -13.11
CA LEU A 283 5.96 -31.46 -13.50
C LEU A 283 4.98 -30.98 -12.41
N GLN A 284 5.04 -29.70 -12.06
CA GLN A 284 4.21 -29.08 -11.03
C GLN A 284 3.03 -28.30 -11.63
N ILE A 285 1.80 -28.65 -11.25
CA ILE A 285 0.54 -28.03 -11.67
C ILE A 285 -0.09 -27.31 -10.46
N SER A 286 -0.03 -25.97 -10.45
CA SER A 286 -0.60 -25.15 -9.37
C SER A 286 -1.80 -24.34 -9.83
N ASN A 287 -1.58 -23.19 -10.49
CA ASN A 287 -2.65 -22.29 -10.93
C ASN A 287 -2.65 -22.08 -12.46
N ARG A 288 -1.88 -22.89 -13.18
CA ARG A 288 -1.77 -22.86 -14.64
C ARG A 288 -2.34 -24.14 -15.21
N SER A 289 -3.14 -24.01 -16.25
CA SER A 289 -3.59 -25.12 -17.08
C SER A 289 -2.42 -25.63 -17.92
N PHE A 290 -2.16 -26.92 -17.88
CA PHE A 290 -1.16 -27.57 -18.73
C PHE A 290 -1.81 -28.77 -19.42
N PRO A 291 -2.55 -28.53 -20.53
CA PRO A 291 -3.32 -29.58 -21.19
C PRO A 291 -2.46 -30.85 -21.40
N PRO A 292 -2.96 -32.03 -21.03
CA PRO A 292 -4.34 -32.35 -20.64
C PRO A 292 -4.66 -32.22 -19.13
N PHE A 293 -3.74 -31.69 -18.32
CA PHE A 293 -3.85 -31.57 -16.87
C PHE A 293 -4.27 -30.17 -16.44
N TYR A 294 -5.29 -30.06 -15.60
CA TYR A 294 -5.83 -28.81 -15.11
C TYR A 294 -5.96 -28.85 -13.60
N ASN A 295 -5.45 -27.85 -12.88
CA ASN A 295 -5.73 -27.69 -11.46
C ASN A 295 -6.82 -26.63 -11.31
N ILE A 296 -8.03 -27.08 -10.97
CA ILE A 296 -9.23 -26.25 -10.81
C ILE A 296 -9.57 -26.27 -9.33
N ASP A 297 -9.34 -25.14 -8.65
CA ASP A 297 -9.60 -24.96 -7.22
C ASP A 297 -9.00 -26.06 -6.32
N GLY A 298 -7.85 -26.62 -6.71
CA GLY A 298 -7.13 -27.66 -5.99
C GLY A 298 -7.41 -29.09 -6.44
N THR A 299 -8.36 -29.31 -7.34
CA THR A 299 -8.62 -30.63 -7.95
C THR A 299 -7.84 -30.78 -9.25
N LEU A 300 -7.11 -31.89 -9.41
CA LEU A 300 -6.44 -32.21 -10.68
C LEU A 300 -7.42 -32.91 -11.62
N THR A 301 -7.88 -32.17 -12.61
CA THR A 301 -8.77 -32.65 -13.65
C THR A 301 -7.97 -33.08 -14.89
N ILE A 302 -8.23 -34.30 -15.34
CA ILE A 302 -7.77 -34.86 -16.61
C ILE A 302 -9.01 -35.08 -17.47
N GLN A 303 -9.17 -34.31 -18.55
CA GLN A 303 -10.38 -34.39 -19.38
C GLN A 303 -10.48 -35.70 -20.18
N LEU A 304 -9.34 -36.24 -20.61
CA LEU A 304 -9.28 -37.47 -21.40
C LEU A 304 -8.07 -38.30 -20.96
N VAL A 305 -8.30 -39.36 -20.20
CA VAL A 305 -7.25 -40.22 -19.66
C VAL A 305 -6.59 -41.07 -20.77
N HIS A 306 -5.26 -41.11 -20.80
CA HIS A 306 -4.47 -41.98 -21.68
C HIS A 306 -3.70 -43.01 -20.85
N SER A 307 -3.50 -44.23 -21.37
CA SER A 307 -2.83 -45.32 -20.65
C SER A 307 -1.43 -44.96 -20.13
N SER A 308 -0.73 -44.04 -20.80
CA SER A 308 0.58 -43.54 -20.37
C SER A 308 0.55 -42.59 -19.17
N PHE A 309 -0.62 -42.17 -18.69
CA PHE A 309 -0.73 -41.30 -17.51
C PHE A 309 -0.68 -42.09 -16.20
N GLY A 310 -0.59 -43.43 -16.25
CA GLY A 310 -0.42 -44.24 -15.05
C GLY A 310 0.89 -43.89 -14.33
N GLY A 311 0.86 -43.86 -13.00
CA GLY A 311 2.05 -43.56 -12.21
C GLY A 311 1.74 -42.95 -10.84
N LEU A 312 2.81 -42.52 -10.17
CA LEU A 312 2.73 -41.90 -8.85
C LEU A 312 2.63 -40.38 -8.96
N TYR A 313 1.52 -39.84 -8.47
CA TYR A 313 1.25 -38.42 -8.37
C TYR A 313 1.39 -37.99 -6.91
N ALA A 314 1.65 -36.70 -6.68
CA ALA A 314 1.60 -36.12 -5.35
C ALA A 314 0.72 -34.86 -5.33
N CYS A 315 -0.14 -34.74 -4.32
CA CYS A 315 -0.76 -33.48 -3.94
C CYS A 315 0.05 -32.85 -2.81
N MET A 316 0.55 -31.64 -3.02
CA MET A 316 1.21 -30.84 -2.01
C MET A 316 0.28 -29.71 -1.57
N ALA A 317 -0.11 -29.73 -0.30
CA ALA A 317 -0.94 -28.72 0.33
C ALA A 317 -0.09 -27.85 1.26
N THR A 318 -0.06 -26.55 1.01
CA THR A 318 0.80 -25.62 1.75
C THR A 318 -0.01 -24.46 2.32
N ASN A 319 0.14 -24.19 3.62
CA ASN A 319 -0.24 -22.93 4.23
C ASN A 319 0.96 -22.38 5.04
N ILE A 320 0.75 -21.32 5.80
CA ILE A 320 1.82 -20.69 6.60
C ILE A 320 2.28 -21.54 7.78
N GLU A 321 1.45 -22.47 8.26
CA GLU A 321 1.71 -23.30 9.43
C GLU A 321 2.48 -24.58 9.03
N GLY A 322 2.51 -24.92 7.74
CA GLY A 322 3.26 -26.07 7.26
C GLY A 322 2.90 -26.49 5.84
N THR A 323 3.44 -27.63 5.46
CA THR A 323 3.15 -28.31 4.20
C THR A 323 2.90 -29.77 4.48
N GLU A 324 1.92 -30.34 3.81
CA GLU A 324 1.60 -31.76 3.86
C GLU A 324 1.50 -32.32 2.44
N ILE A 325 1.96 -33.56 2.24
CA ILE A 325 2.02 -34.20 0.94
C ILE A 325 1.28 -35.54 0.96
N GLY A 326 0.35 -35.70 0.01
CA GLY A 326 -0.38 -36.94 -0.23
C GLY A 326 0.02 -37.57 -1.55
N LEU A 327 0.06 -38.89 -1.60
CA LEU A 327 0.47 -39.66 -2.77
C LEU A 327 -0.71 -40.39 -3.41
N TYR A 328 -0.74 -40.42 -4.73
CA TYR A 328 -1.82 -41.03 -5.51
C TYR A 328 -1.19 -41.95 -6.55
N ASN A 329 -1.40 -43.26 -6.42
CA ASN A 329 -1.01 -44.23 -7.43
C ASN A 329 -2.16 -44.40 -8.43
N LEU A 330 -2.02 -43.81 -9.61
CA LEU A 330 -3.01 -43.89 -10.67
C LEU A 330 -2.75 -45.14 -11.53
N VAL A 331 -3.69 -46.07 -11.50
CA VAL A 331 -3.69 -47.29 -12.33
C VAL A 331 -4.73 -47.13 -13.43
N ILE A 332 -4.33 -47.32 -14.68
CA ILE A 332 -5.23 -47.14 -15.83
C ILE A 332 -5.58 -48.50 -16.42
N SER A 333 -6.88 -48.77 -16.57
CA SER A 333 -7.44 -49.98 -17.18
C SER A 333 -7.98 -49.77 -18.58
#